data_AF-A0A1I7YIF7-F1
#
_entry.id   AF-A0A1I7YIF7-F1
#
_cell.length_a   1.000
_cell.length_b   1.000
_cell.length_c   1.000
_cell.angle_alpha   90.00
_cell.angle_beta   90.00
_cell.angle_gamma   90.00
#
_symmetry.space_group_name_H-M   'P 1'
#
loop_
_entity.id
_entity.type
_entity.pdbx_description
1 polymer ?
#
loop_
_entity_poly.entity_id
_entity_poly.type
_entity_poly.pdbx_seq_one_letter_code
_entity_poly.pdbx_strand_id
1 'polypeptide(L)'
;MVIRVGLLLALLLNISILYLGAPLVRDARLWKPSDPNAYLDKADLLHVSHTWNFHSSLSSWMDCRSKSSDRCSTWRSSASERLEELVEEAQVLQKKLSKSEDDEYRNDVALRQVHFALAEKKNRDEVIEAIERYIKSINVDRVLVMEKFLAEYLASPQENAGDRLNGSLVPFDLKIAQLMKIVPAEYHHFTTHYWWSLKRSTIPGLKAACLPQNDDISSLVEKYNTVFDQRAFGCVPDVANSFPFKDIPARLVIILLSLCVLGGLIWIMHSLSKYCLSMYLLSKASETQNLHFRATCILLIFVLTFIDIFMIIVNVGGILTLSSY
;
A
#
# COMPACT_ATOMS: atom_id res chain seq x y z
N MET A 1 -22.85 -36.81 9.09
CA MET A 1 -22.46 -35.88 10.18
C MET A 1 -21.06 -35.29 9.95
N VAL A 2 -20.05 -36.12 9.66
CA VAL A 2 -18.64 -35.71 9.46
C VAL A 2 -18.44 -34.62 8.39
N ILE A 3 -19.10 -34.73 7.23
CA ILE A 3 -18.98 -33.74 6.13
C ILE A 3 -19.48 -32.34 6.56
N ARG A 4 -20.57 -32.28 7.35
CA ARG A 4 -21.11 -30.99 7.83
C ARG A 4 -20.19 -30.34 8.87
N VAL A 5 -19.54 -31.15 9.71
CA VAL A 5 -18.57 -30.67 10.71
C VAL A 5 -17.31 -30.15 10.01
N GLY A 6 -16.81 -30.84 8.98
CA GLY A 6 -15.66 -30.40 8.20
C GLY A 6 -15.90 -29.07 7.45
N LEU A 7 -17.06 -28.92 6.82
CA LEU A 7 -17.43 -27.68 6.14
C LEU A 7 -17.56 -26.50 7.12
N LEU A 8 -18.13 -26.73 8.31
CA LEU A 8 -18.26 -25.71 9.35
C LEU A 8 -16.89 -25.26 9.87
N LEU A 9 -15.96 -26.20 10.09
CA LEU A 9 -14.58 -25.90 10.49
C LEU A 9 -13.81 -25.11 9.43
N ALA A 10 -13.96 -25.47 8.15
CA ALA A 10 -13.34 -24.73 7.05
C ALA A 10 -13.87 -23.29 6.94
N LEU A 11 -15.17 -23.09 7.13
CA LEU A 11 -15.78 -21.75 7.19
C LEU A 11 -15.27 -20.94 8.39
N LEU A 12 -15.21 -21.54 9.58
CA LEU A 12 -14.72 -20.89 10.79
C LEU A 12 -13.23 -20.52 10.71
N LEU A 13 -12.40 -21.35 10.10
CA LEU A 13 -10.99 -21.06 9.86
C LEU A 13 -10.80 -19.93 8.83
N ASN A 14 -11.57 -19.92 7.75
CA ASN A 14 -11.52 -18.83 6.76
C ASN A 14 -11.97 -17.49 7.36
N ILE A 15 -13.04 -17.49 8.17
CA ILE A 15 -13.49 -16.29 8.89
C ILE A 15 -12.40 -15.84 9.87
N SER A 16 -11.78 -16.76 10.60
CA SER A 16 -10.69 -16.43 11.54
C SER A 16 -9.46 -15.85 10.83
N ILE A 17 -9.09 -16.37 9.65
CA ILE A 17 -7.98 -15.83 8.84
C ILE A 17 -8.31 -14.43 8.31
N LEU A 18 -9.54 -14.17 7.86
CA LEU A 18 -9.96 -12.85 7.43
C LEU A 18 -9.99 -11.84 8.58
N TYR A 19 -10.52 -12.24 9.74
CA TYR A 19 -10.65 -11.36 10.91
C TYR A 19 -9.33 -11.13 11.64
N LEU A 20 -8.43 -12.12 11.72
CA LEU A 20 -7.14 -11.99 12.41
C LEU A 20 -6.00 -11.56 11.47
N GLY A 21 -6.06 -11.95 10.20
CA GLY A 21 -5.03 -11.65 9.21
C GLY A 21 -5.03 -10.19 8.74
N ALA A 22 -6.20 -9.57 8.58
CA ALA A 22 -6.28 -8.18 8.14
C ALA A 22 -5.68 -7.18 9.15
N PRO A 23 -5.91 -7.31 10.47
CA PRO A 23 -5.20 -6.52 11.48
C PRO A 23 -3.68 -6.78 11.48
N LEU A 24 -3.25 -8.04 11.44
CA LEU A 24 -1.81 -8.41 11.46
C LEU A 24 -1.04 -7.85 10.26
N VAL A 25 -1.62 -7.89 9.06
CA VAL A 25 -1.01 -7.31 7.85
C VAL A 25 -0.98 -5.78 7.93
N ARG A 26 -1.99 -5.15 8.54
CA ARG A 26 -2.03 -3.71 8.76
C ARG A 26 -0.97 -3.27 9.79
N ASP A 27 -0.75 -4.06 10.84
CA ASP A 27 0.26 -3.78 11.87
C ASP A 27 1.70 -3.98 11.36
N ALA A 28 1.94 -5.00 10.53
CA ALA A 28 3.24 -5.21 9.90
C ALA A 28 3.65 -4.02 9.00
N ARG A 29 2.68 -3.36 8.35
CA ARG A 29 2.92 -2.13 7.57
C ARG A 29 3.34 -0.95 8.45
N LEU A 30 2.96 -0.93 9.72
CA LEU A 30 3.27 0.16 10.64
C LEU A 30 4.51 -0.09 11.51
N TRP A 31 5.14 -1.27 11.39
CA TRP A 31 6.41 -1.51 12.09
C TRP A 31 7.53 -0.65 11.50
N LYS A 32 8.12 0.19 12.36
CA LYS A 32 9.28 1.03 12.03
C LYS A 32 10.53 0.17 11.81
N PRO A 33 11.17 0.19 10.63
CA PRO A 33 12.45 -0.46 10.42
C PRO A 33 13.53 0.09 11.36
N SER A 34 14.43 -0.77 11.84
CA SER A 34 15.56 -0.36 12.68
C SER A 34 16.63 0.40 11.90
N ASP A 35 16.85 0.03 10.63
CA ASP A 35 17.75 0.73 9.73
C ASP A 35 17.12 2.07 9.25
N PRO A 36 17.83 3.21 9.39
CA PRO A 36 17.30 4.51 8.98
C PRO A 36 16.95 4.61 7.49
N ASN A 37 17.75 4.02 6.60
CA ASN A 37 17.49 4.09 5.16
C ASN A 37 16.26 3.25 4.81
N ALA A 38 16.13 2.04 5.37
CA ALA A 38 14.94 1.21 5.22
C ALA A 38 13.67 1.89 5.77
N TYR A 39 13.79 2.66 6.86
CA TYR A 39 12.70 3.49 7.36
C TYR A 39 12.29 4.58 6.35
N LEU A 40 13.26 5.32 5.79
CA LEU A 40 13.00 6.37 4.81
C LEU A 40 12.39 5.81 3.52
N ASP A 41 12.91 4.70 3.01
CA ASP A 41 12.39 4.03 1.81
C ASP A 41 10.94 3.54 2.04
N LYS A 42 10.64 3.03 3.24
CA LYS A 42 9.28 2.63 3.62
C LYS A 42 8.34 3.84 3.75
N ALA A 43 8.81 4.96 4.29
CA ALA A 43 8.04 6.18 4.41
C ALA A 43 7.69 6.77 3.03
N ASP A 44 8.65 6.77 2.10
CA ASP A 44 8.47 7.17 0.69
C ASP A 44 7.43 6.25 0.02
N LEU A 45 7.58 4.92 0.15
CA LEU A 45 6.63 3.97 -0.42
C LEU A 45 5.18 4.17 0.08
N LEU A 46 4.99 4.44 1.37
CA LEU A 46 3.67 4.77 1.92
C LEU A 46 3.12 6.07 1.32
N HIS A 47 3.97 7.08 1.14
CA HIS A 47 3.55 8.33 0.51
C HIS A 47 3.16 8.14 -0.96
N VAL A 48 3.94 7.42 -1.75
CA VAL A 48 3.58 7.12 -3.15
C VAL A 48 2.25 6.36 -3.22
N SER A 49 2.03 5.39 -2.32
CA SER A 49 0.74 4.68 -2.24
C SER A 49 -0.42 5.60 -1.84
N HIS A 50 -0.17 6.61 -1.01
CA HIS A 50 -1.14 7.62 -0.61
C HIS A 50 -1.51 8.53 -1.79
N THR A 51 -0.52 9.13 -2.46
CA THR A 51 -0.76 10.00 -3.63
C THR A 51 -1.50 9.26 -4.74
N TRP A 52 -1.27 7.95 -4.89
CA TRP A 52 -2.08 7.10 -5.76
C TRP A 52 -3.57 7.07 -5.36
N ASN A 53 -3.85 6.84 -4.07
CA ASN A 53 -5.22 6.85 -3.56
C ASN A 53 -5.87 8.24 -3.70
N PHE A 54 -5.10 9.31 -3.44
CA PHE A 54 -5.54 10.69 -3.61
C PHE A 54 -5.97 10.95 -5.06
N HIS A 55 -5.13 10.63 -6.04
CA HIS A 55 -5.45 10.77 -7.46
C HIS A 55 -6.65 9.90 -7.88
N SER A 56 -6.76 8.67 -7.35
CA SER A 56 -7.90 7.79 -7.61
C SER A 56 -9.21 8.37 -7.11
N SER A 57 -9.21 8.92 -5.90
CA SER A 57 -10.38 9.56 -5.32
C SER A 57 -10.77 10.80 -6.13
N LEU A 58 -9.79 11.67 -6.46
CA LEU A 58 -10.05 12.84 -7.28
C LEU A 58 -10.63 12.48 -8.65
N SER A 59 -10.01 11.53 -9.36
CA SER A 59 -10.48 11.08 -10.67
C SER A 59 -11.89 10.50 -10.62
N SER A 60 -12.20 9.67 -9.61
CA SER A 60 -13.52 9.08 -9.45
C SER A 60 -14.61 10.13 -9.18
N TRP A 61 -14.28 11.20 -8.47
CA TRP A 61 -15.22 12.30 -8.22
C TRP A 61 -15.43 13.19 -9.42
N MET A 62 -14.38 13.42 -10.20
CA MET A 62 -14.55 14.13 -11.44
C MET A 62 -15.47 13.34 -12.37
N ASP A 63 -15.38 11.99 -12.43
CA ASP A 63 -16.08 11.13 -13.40
C ASP A 63 -17.59 11.06 -13.17
N CYS A 64 -18.23 12.18 -13.48
CA CYS A 64 -19.63 12.47 -13.30
C CYS A 64 -20.47 12.05 -14.53
N ARG A 65 -20.02 11.07 -15.32
CA ARG A 65 -20.64 10.73 -16.63
C ARG A 65 -21.97 9.97 -16.57
N SER A 66 -22.44 9.48 -15.41
CA SER A 66 -23.52 8.46 -15.43
C SER A 66 -24.62 8.53 -14.36
N LYS A 67 -24.56 9.37 -13.32
CA LYS A 67 -25.52 9.21 -12.20
C LYS A 67 -26.09 10.54 -11.73
N SER A 68 -27.34 10.81 -12.12
CA SER A 68 -28.30 11.81 -11.59
C SER A 68 -27.75 13.23 -11.35
N SER A 69 -28.37 14.24 -11.95
CA SER A 69 -28.00 15.67 -11.88
C SER A 69 -27.56 16.17 -10.50
N ASP A 70 -28.16 15.65 -9.43
CA ASP A 70 -27.97 16.14 -8.06
C ASP A 70 -26.62 15.74 -7.44
N ARG A 71 -25.97 14.66 -7.91
CA ARG A 71 -24.66 14.23 -7.38
C ARG A 71 -23.51 15.05 -7.93
N CYS A 72 -23.73 15.75 -9.04
CA CYS A 72 -22.70 16.54 -9.72
C CYS A 72 -22.76 18.03 -9.38
N SER A 73 -23.72 18.49 -8.58
CA SER A 73 -23.75 19.87 -8.07
C SER A 73 -22.93 20.02 -6.79
N THR A 74 -22.88 18.99 -5.94
CA THR A 74 -22.13 18.97 -4.66
C THR A 74 -20.80 18.21 -4.74
N TRP A 75 -20.35 17.82 -5.94
CA TRP A 75 -19.14 16.99 -6.09
C TRP A 75 -17.90 17.64 -5.48
N ARG A 76 -17.76 18.96 -5.53
CA ARG A 76 -16.62 19.69 -4.98
C ARG A 76 -16.51 19.57 -3.46
N SER A 77 -17.63 19.78 -2.75
CA SER A 77 -17.64 19.67 -1.29
C SER A 77 -17.37 18.24 -0.85
N SER A 78 -18.01 17.25 -1.49
CA SER A 78 -17.77 15.84 -1.16
C SER A 78 -16.36 15.36 -1.54
N ALA A 79 -15.81 15.87 -2.64
CA ALA A 79 -14.42 15.60 -3.01
C ALA A 79 -13.45 16.24 -2.00
N SER A 80 -13.66 17.51 -1.63
CA SER A 80 -12.84 18.22 -0.62
C SER A 80 -12.77 17.44 0.69
N GLU A 81 -13.93 17.11 1.26
CA GLU A 81 -14.03 16.38 2.53
C GLU A 81 -13.26 15.05 2.48
N ARG A 82 -13.44 14.28 1.40
CA ARG A 82 -12.75 12.99 1.24
C ARG A 82 -11.25 13.16 1.03
N LEU A 83 -10.82 14.18 0.29
CA LEU A 83 -9.41 14.44 0.03
C LEU A 83 -8.71 14.96 1.30
N GLU A 84 -9.36 15.78 2.11
CA GLU A 84 -8.90 16.19 3.44
C GLU A 84 -8.71 14.98 4.35
N GLU A 85 -9.70 14.10 4.45
CA GLU A 85 -9.60 12.86 5.23
C GLU A 85 -8.40 12.00 4.80
N LEU A 86 -8.16 11.85 3.49
CA LEU A 86 -7.00 11.12 2.97
C LEU A 86 -5.68 11.78 3.37
N VAL A 87 -5.58 13.11 3.34
CA VAL A 87 -4.38 13.83 3.77
C VAL A 87 -4.13 13.63 5.27
N GLU A 88 -5.17 13.71 6.10
CA GLU A 88 -5.07 13.44 7.54
C GLU A 88 -4.66 12.00 7.82
N GLU A 89 -5.26 11.02 7.13
CA GLU A 89 -4.87 9.62 7.22
C GLU A 89 -3.38 9.43 6.90
N ALA A 90 -2.88 10.09 5.84
CA ALA A 90 -1.47 10.01 5.44
C ALA A 90 -0.54 10.59 6.51
N GLN A 91 -0.89 11.75 7.10
CA GLN A 91 -0.12 12.34 8.19
C GLN A 91 -0.09 11.44 9.42
N VAL A 92 -1.24 10.88 9.80
CA VAL A 92 -1.35 9.92 10.92
C VAL A 92 -0.50 8.66 10.66
N LEU A 93 -0.52 8.14 9.43
CA LEU A 93 0.30 6.98 9.05
C LEU A 93 1.79 7.28 9.13
N GLN A 94 2.23 8.47 8.71
CA GLN A 94 3.63 8.91 8.82
C GLN A 94 4.08 9.01 10.29
N LYS A 95 3.26 9.59 11.17
CA LYS A 95 3.51 9.67 12.63
C LYS A 95 3.58 8.29 13.28
N LYS A 96 2.64 7.40 12.93
CA LYS A 96 2.65 6.02 13.40
C LYS A 96 3.90 5.27 12.95
N LEU A 97 4.32 5.44 11.69
CA LEU A 97 5.54 4.81 11.17
C LEU A 97 6.80 5.36 11.85
N SER A 98 6.88 6.67 12.08
CA SER A 98 8.03 7.30 12.75
C SER A 98 8.10 6.95 14.24
N LYS A 99 6.95 6.60 14.85
CA LYS A 99 6.76 6.52 16.30
C LYS A 99 7.16 7.83 16.99
N SER A 100 6.85 8.95 16.34
CA SER A 100 7.19 10.30 16.77
C SER A 100 6.06 11.25 16.43
N GLU A 101 5.75 12.16 17.35
CA GLU A 101 4.80 13.27 17.12
C GLU A 101 5.45 14.45 16.39
N ASP A 102 6.77 14.46 16.28
CA ASP A 102 7.53 15.46 15.54
C ASP A 102 7.36 15.26 14.02
N ASP A 103 6.72 16.24 13.39
CA ASP A 103 6.47 16.27 11.94
C ASP A 103 7.78 16.34 11.13
N GLU A 104 8.87 16.85 11.73
CA GLU A 104 10.17 16.97 11.05
C GLU A 104 11.06 15.72 11.21
N TYR A 105 10.66 14.76 12.04
CA TYR A 105 11.47 13.58 12.38
C TYR A 105 12.04 12.86 11.14
N ARG A 106 11.21 12.67 10.11
CA ARG A 106 11.62 11.98 8.87
C ARG A 106 12.71 12.77 8.13
N ASN A 107 12.54 14.09 8.03
CA ASN A 107 13.51 14.98 7.39
C ASN A 107 14.82 15.02 8.15
N ASP A 108 14.76 15.06 9.48
CA ASP A 108 15.93 15.02 10.35
C ASP A 108 16.73 13.72 10.21
N VAL A 109 16.03 12.58 10.17
CA VAL A 109 16.68 11.29 9.94
C VAL A 109 17.36 11.27 8.57
N ALA A 110 16.70 11.75 7.52
CA ALA A 110 17.29 11.79 6.18
C ALA A 110 18.49 12.75 6.10
N LEU A 111 18.43 13.92 6.74
CA LEU A 111 19.54 14.87 6.78
C LEU A 111 20.76 14.29 7.51
N ARG A 112 20.53 13.55 8.61
CA ARG A 112 21.60 12.84 9.32
C ARG A 112 22.27 11.78 8.43
N GLN A 113 21.52 11.11 7.55
CA GLN A 113 22.11 10.17 6.59
C GLN A 113 23.01 10.88 5.57
N VAL A 114 22.64 12.08 5.11
CA VAL A 114 23.52 12.91 4.26
C VAL A 114 24.82 13.24 5.00
N HIS A 115 24.73 13.73 6.23
CA HIS A 115 25.91 14.05 7.04
C HIS A 115 26.80 12.82 7.27
N PHE A 116 26.21 11.67 7.59
CA PHE A 116 26.93 10.42 7.78
C PHE A 116 27.66 9.99 6.50
N ALA A 117 26.99 10.02 5.35
CA ALA A 117 27.62 9.65 4.08
C ALA A 117 28.81 10.56 3.72
N LEU A 118 28.68 11.87 3.97
CA LEU A 118 29.77 12.82 3.76
C LEU A 118 30.94 12.61 4.74
N ALA A 119 30.65 12.39 6.03
CA ALA A 119 31.66 12.23 7.07
C ALA A 119 32.48 10.94 6.91
N GLU A 120 31.83 9.84 6.56
CA GLU A 120 32.47 8.53 6.33
C GLU A 120 33.20 8.45 4.99
N LYS A 121 33.23 9.54 4.21
CA LYS A 121 33.84 9.60 2.86
C LYS A 121 33.36 8.44 1.99
N LYS A 122 32.05 8.18 2.04
CA LYS A 122 31.39 7.18 1.21
C LYS A 122 31.64 7.47 -0.27
N ASN A 123 31.46 6.44 -1.10
CA ASN A 123 31.62 6.64 -2.54
C ASN A 123 30.56 7.63 -3.06
N ARG A 124 30.80 8.16 -4.26
CA ARG A 124 29.95 9.19 -4.87
C ARG A 124 28.48 8.78 -4.94
N ASP A 125 28.21 7.51 -5.26
CA ASP A 125 26.85 7.01 -5.46
C ASP A 125 26.08 6.93 -4.14
N GLU A 126 26.73 6.49 -3.06
CA GLU A 126 26.11 6.45 -1.73
C GLU A 126 25.77 7.86 -1.20
N VAL A 127 26.59 8.87 -1.50
CA VAL A 127 26.28 10.28 -1.17
C VAL A 127 25.09 10.78 -1.98
N ILE A 128 25.04 10.45 -3.28
CA ILE A 128 23.91 10.78 -4.16
C ILE A 128 22.62 10.16 -3.61
N GLU A 129 22.62 8.88 -3.25
CA GLU A 129 21.43 8.23 -2.70
C GLU A 129 20.97 8.86 -1.37
N ALA A 130 21.89 9.25 -0.50
CA ALA A 130 21.53 9.95 0.74
C ALA A 130 20.88 11.32 0.45
N ILE A 131 21.41 12.06 -0.52
CA ILE A 131 20.84 13.32 -0.99
C ILE A 131 19.43 13.09 -1.57
N GLU A 132 19.25 12.06 -2.41
CA GLU A 132 17.94 11.71 -2.97
C GLU A 132 16.91 11.42 -1.88
N ARG A 133 17.26 10.60 -0.89
CA ARG A 133 16.36 10.27 0.23
C ARG A 133 15.96 11.52 1.02
N TYR A 134 16.89 12.45 1.24
CA TYR A 134 16.56 13.72 1.90
C TYR A 134 15.62 14.58 1.04
N ILE A 135 15.91 14.76 -0.25
CA ILE A 135 15.06 15.53 -1.15
C ILE A 135 13.65 14.92 -1.25
N LYS A 136 13.55 13.58 -1.34
CA LYS A 136 12.27 12.86 -1.30
C LYS A 136 11.52 13.11 0.01
N SER A 137 12.21 13.05 1.15
CA SER A 137 11.58 13.32 2.45
C SER A 137 10.99 14.72 2.54
N ILE A 138 11.70 15.74 2.04
CA ILE A 138 11.18 17.11 1.92
C ILE A 138 9.97 17.17 0.98
N ASN A 139 10.03 16.44 -0.13
CA ASN A 139 8.94 16.42 -1.10
C ASN A 139 7.66 15.78 -0.56
N VAL A 140 7.75 14.78 0.33
CA VAL A 140 6.57 14.20 0.98
C VAL A 140 5.75 15.29 1.69
N ASP A 141 6.40 16.15 2.48
CA ASP A 141 5.71 17.23 3.19
C ASP A 141 5.18 18.29 2.23
N ARG A 142 5.98 18.63 1.20
CA ARG A 142 5.56 19.54 0.14
C ARG A 142 4.28 19.06 -0.54
N VAL A 143 4.22 17.79 -0.92
CA VAL A 143 3.06 17.19 -1.59
C VAL A 143 1.85 17.19 -0.67
N LEU A 144 1.99 16.83 0.62
CA LEU A 144 0.88 16.88 1.58
C LEU A 144 0.32 18.30 1.75
N VAL A 145 1.19 19.32 1.77
CA VAL A 145 0.76 20.73 1.78
C VAL A 145 -0.03 21.09 0.50
N MET A 146 0.44 20.64 -0.66
CA MET A 146 -0.25 20.88 -1.94
C MET A 146 -1.58 20.12 -2.03
N GLU A 147 -1.64 18.88 -1.55
CA GLU A 147 -2.86 18.06 -1.52
C GLU A 147 -3.90 18.69 -0.59
N LYS A 148 -3.49 19.15 0.60
CA LYS A 148 -4.36 19.91 1.52
C LYS A 148 -4.88 21.19 0.88
N PHE A 149 -3.98 21.98 0.29
CA PHE A 149 -4.37 23.19 -0.44
C PHE A 149 -5.39 22.88 -1.53
N LEU A 150 -5.17 21.83 -2.32
CA LEU A 150 -6.06 21.44 -3.41
C LEU A 150 -7.44 21.02 -2.88
N ALA A 151 -7.50 20.26 -1.79
CA ALA A 151 -8.77 19.91 -1.17
C ALA A 151 -9.54 21.17 -0.75
N GLU A 152 -8.91 22.04 0.05
CA GLU A 152 -9.53 23.31 0.48
C GLU A 152 -9.93 24.22 -0.68
N TYR A 153 -9.10 24.27 -1.74
CA TYR A 153 -9.38 25.02 -2.96
C TYR A 153 -10.61 24.50 -3.71
N LEU A 154 -10.83 23.19 -3.72
CA LEU A 154 -12.05 22.60 -4.29
C LEU A 154 -13.30 23.01 -3.50
N ALA A 155 -13.23 23.05 -2.16
CA ALA A 155 -14.33 23.53 -1.34
C ALA A 155 -14.63 25.02 -1.56
N SER A 156 -13.59 25.86 -1.61
CA SER A 156 -13.74 27.31 -1.72
C SER A 156 -12.54 27.96 -2.43
N PRO A 157 -12.64 28.19 -3.76
CA PRO A 157 -11.62 28.91 -4.51
C PRO A 157 -11.47 30.35 -4.00
N GLN A 158 -10.24 30.76 -3.68
CA GLN A 158 -9.92 32.10 -3.16
C GLN A 158 -9.17 32.94 -4.20
N GLU A 159 -9.40 34.25 -4.24
CA GLU A 159 -8.72 35.17 -5.17
C GLU A 159 -7.19 35.23 -4.94
N ASN A 160 -6.74 35.05 -3.70
CA ASN A 160 -5.32 35.06 -3.32
C ASN A 160 -4.70 33.64 -3.19
N ALA A 161 -5.33 32.63 -3.80
CA ALA A 161 -4.90 31.24 -3.68
C ALA A 161 -3.44 31.02 -4.16
N GLY A 162 -3.00 31.74 -5.19
CA GLY A 162 -1.63 31.70 -5.69
C GLY A 162 -0.59 32.13 -4.65
N ASP A 163 -0.78 33.30 -4.04
CA ASP A 163 0.13 33.83 -3.01
C ASP A 163 0.18 32.93 -1.77
N ARG A 164 -0.98 32.41 -1.37
CA ARG A 164 -1.10 31.52 -0.22
C ARG A 164 -0.40 30.19 -0.44
N LEU A 165 -0.57 29.58 -1.62
CA LEU A 165 0.15 28.37 -2.00
C LEU A 165 1.65 28.65 -2.08
N ASN A 166 2.06 29.74 -2.74
CA ASN A 166 3.47 30.12 -2.86
C ASN A 166 4.13 30.29 -1.49
N GLY A 167 3.51 31.05 -0.58
CA GLY A 167 4.00 31.23 0.79
C GLY A 167 4.13 29.93 1.57
N SER A 168 3.26 28.95 1.30
CA SER A 168 3.32 27.62 1.92
C SER A 168 4.42 26.74 1.33
N LEU A 169 4.87 27.00 0.09
CA LEU A 169 5.88 26.21 -0.61
C LEU A 169 7.32 26.72 -0.42
N VAL A 170 7.50 28.01 -0.17
CA VAL A 170 8.81 28.66 0.05
C VAL A 170 9.68 27.94 1.10
N PRO A 171 9.16 27.48 2.26
CA PRO A 171 9.98 26.79 3.25
C PRO A 171 10.68 25.54 2.71
N PHE A 172 10.10 24.83 1.74
CA PHE A 172 10.70 23.63 1.17
C PHE A 172 11.88 23.98 0.25
N ASP A 173 11.75 25.01 -0.59
CA ASP A 173 12.88 25.49 -1.41
C ASP A 173 14.03 26.01 -0.53
N LEU A 174 13.71 26.63 0.63
CA LEU A 174 14.73 27.02 1.60
C LEU A 174 15.49 25.83 2.20
N LYS A 175 14.80 24.72 2.52
CA LYS A 175 15.45 23.48 3.00
C LYS A 175 16.40 22.90 1.95
N ILE A 176 16.04 22.93 0.67
CA ILE A 176 16.93 22.51 -0.42
C ILE A 176 18.13 23.46 -0.56
N ALA A 177 17.92 24.77 -0.44
CA ALA A 177 19.02 25.74 -0.45
C ALA A 177 19.98 25.54 0.74
N GLN A 178 19.47 25.15 1.91
CA GLN A 178 20.28 24.80 3.08
C GLN A 178 21.09 23.52 2.84
N LEU A 179 20.50 22.48 2.22
CA LEU A 179 21.22 21.28 1.80
C LEU A 179 22.41 21.62 0.88
N MET A 180 22.20 22.51 -0.10
CA MET A 180 23.26 22.94 -1.01
C MET A 180 24.44 23.64 -0.30
N LYS A 181 24.22 24.23 0.88
CA LYS A 181 25.30 24.83 1.68
C LYS A 181 26.18 23.80 2.39
N ILE A 182 25.66 22.59 2.65
CA ILE A 182 26.38 21.55 3.39
C ILE A 182 26.98 20.48 2.47
N VAL A 183 26.40 20.24 1.28
CA VAL A 183 26.95 19.26 0.33
C VAL A 183 28.04 19.90 -0.55
N PRO A 184 29.08 19.15 -0.93
CA PRO A 184 30.11 19.62 -1.86
C PRO A 184 29.52 20.13 -3.20
N ALA A 185 30.19 21.11 -3.80
CA ALA A 185 29.73 21.79 -5.02
C ALA A 185 29.50 20.83 -6.22
N GLU A 186 30.24 19.72 -6.27
CA GLU A 186 30.08 18.67 -7.30
C GLU A 186 28.69 18.02 -7.32
N TYR A 187 27.94 18.07 -6.21
CA TYR A 187 26.57 17.55 -6.12
C TYR A 187 25.51 18.61 -6.43
N HIS A 188 25.85 19.89 -6.55
CA HIS A 188 24.86 20.97 -6.69
C HIS A 188 24.00 20.83 -7.95
N HIS A 189 24.63 20.51 -9.09
CA HIS A 189 23.91 20.32 -10.35
C HIS A 189 22.89 19.18 -10.25
N PHE A 190 23.30 18.05 -9.67
CA PHE A 190 22.43 16.91 -9.41
C PHE A 190 21.25 17.30 -8.50
N THR A 191 21.54 17.91 -7.35
CA THR A 191 20.52 18.34 -6.36
C THR A 191 19.48 19.27 -6.98
N THR A 192 19.91 20.29 -7.72
CA THR A 192 19.01 21.25 -8.37
C THR A 192 18.14 20.57 -9.43
N HIS A 193 18.75 19.76 -10.32
CA HIS A 193 18.01 19.07 -11.37
C HIS A 193 17.01 18.06 -10.81
N TYR A 194 17.44 17.26 -9.82
CA TYR A 194 16.59 16.28 -9.17
C TYR A 194 15.41 16.93 -8.46
N TRP A 195 15.65 18.00 -7.68
CA TRP A 195 14.58 18.73 -7.01
C TRP A 195 13.57 19.32 -8.00
N TRP A 196 14.05 19.96 -9.07
CA TRP A 196 13.18 20.51 -10.12
C TRP A 196 12.30 19.44 -10.76
N SER A 197 12.91 18.30 -11.15
CA SER A 197 12.19 17.17 -11.73
C SER A 197 11.15 16.62 -10.76
N LEU A 198 11.52 16.43 -9.50
CA LEU A 198 10.64 15.89 -8.48
C LEU A 198 9.44 16.81 -8.24
N LYS A 199 9.68 18.12 -8.06
CA LYS A 199 8.63 19.14 -7.90
C LYS A 199 7.57 19.07 -8.99
N ARG A 200 8.01 18.88 -10.25
CA ARG A 200 7.13 18.79 -11.43
C ARG A 200 6.37 17.46 -11.45
N SER A 201 7.04 16.34 -11.19
CA SER A 201 6.43 15.00 -11.27
C SER A 201 5.42 14.69 -10.17
N THR A 202 5.44 15.41 -9.04
CA THR A 202 4.58 15.15 -7.88
C THR A 202 3.58 16.27 -7.61
N ILE A 203 3.20 17.04 -8.63
CA ILE A 203 2.10 18.02 -8.49
C ILE A 203 0.78 17.23 -8.38
N PRO A 204 0.04 17.37 -7.26
CA PRO A 204 -1.16 16.58 -7.05
C PRO A 204 -2.27 16.99 -8.01
N GLY A 205 -3.02 16.01 -8.49
CA GLY A 205 -4.23 16.22 -9.29
C GLY A 205 -4.02 16.60 -10.74
N LEU A 206 -2.78 16.67 -11.25
CA LEU A 206 -2.51 16.96 -12.66
C LEU A 206 -1.51 15.96 -13.27
N LYS A 207 -1.79 15.50 -14.49
CA LYS A 207 -0.81 14.77 -15.32
C LYS A 207 0.30 15.70 -15.78
N ALA A 208 1.50 15.15 -15.97
CA ALA A 208 2.66 15.89 -16.47
C ALA A 208 2.39 16.69 -17.77
N ALA A 209 1.58 16.14 -18.68
CA ALA A 209 1.20 16.79 -19.94
C ALA A 209 0.27 18.00 -19.75
N CYS A 210 -0.38 18.13 -18.59
CA CYS A 210 -1.27 19.23 -18.26
C CYS A 210 -0.65 20.23 -17.30
N LEU A 211 0.62 20.05 -16.90
CA LEU A 211 1.31 21.03 -16.07
C LEU A 211 1.65 22.28 -16.87
N PRO A 212 1.67 23.46 -16.23
CA PRO A 212 2.21 24.66 -16.86
C PRO A 212 3.66 24.42 -17.33
N GLN A 213 4.08 25.20 -18.33
CA GLN A 213 5.42 25.08 -18.88
C GLN A 213 6.46 25.62 -17.88
N ASN A 214 6.13 26.73 -17.22
CA ASN A 214 6.87 27.34 -16.13
C ASN A 214 6.47 26.74 -14.76
N ASP A 215 7.30 26.99 -13.75
CA ASP A 215 7.08 26.63 -12.35
C ASP A 215 6.31 27.73 -11.56
N ASP A 216 5.68 28.65 -12.28
CA ASP A 216 4.89 29.72 -11.70
C ASP A 216 3.63 29.18 -11.01
N ILE A 217 3.47 29.54 -9.74
CA ILE A 217 2.35 29.10 -8.90
C ILE A 217 1.03 29.70 -9.37
N SER A 218 1.03 30.93 -9.88
CA SER A 218 -0.19 31.56 -10.42
C SER A 218 -0.72 30.78 -11.62
N SER A 219 0.18 30.42 -12.55
CA SER A 219 -0.12 29.57 -13.71
C SER A 219 -0.63 28.18 -13.28
N LEU A 220 -0.11 27.62 -12.18
CA LEU A 220 -0.60 26.35 -11.64
C LEU A 220 -2.04 26.46 -11.09
N VAL A 221 -2.35 27.52 -10.34
CA VAL A 221 -3.71 27.76 -9.81
C VAL A 221 -4.71 28.00 -10.94
N GLU A 222 -4.35 28.78 -11.94
CA GLU A 222 -5.16 28.97 -13.16
C GLU A 222 -5.43 27.62 -13.85
N LYS A 223 -4.42 26.75 -13.89
CA LYS A 223 -4.56 25.41 -14.47
C LYS A 223 -5.50 24.53 -13.66
N TYR A 224 -5.43 24.55 -12.34
CA TYR A 224 -6.40 23.87 -11.48
C TYR A 224 -7.82 24.39 -11.75
N ASN A 225 -8.01 25.70 -11.80
CA ASN A 225 -9.30 26.30 -12.11
C ASN A 225 -9.86 25.78 -13.43
N THR A 226 -9.05 25.83 -14.49
CA THR A 226 -9.42 25.34 -15.82
C THR A 226 -9.82 23.86 -15.79
N VAL A 227 -9.01 23.01 -15.16
CA VAL A 227 -9.24 21.55 -15.14
C VAL A 227 -10.50 21.19 -14.36
N PHE A 228 -10.73 21.81 -13.21
CA PHE A 228 -11.86 21.47 -12.34
C PHE A 228 -13.16 22.20 -12.70
N ASP A 229 -13.11 23.38 -13.31
CA ASP A 229 -14.30 24.06 -13.84
C ASP A 229 -14.78 23.39 -15.14
N GLN A 230 -13.85 23.13 -16.07
CA GLN A 230 -14.18 22.53 -17.36
C GLN A 230 -14.26 21.01 -17.33
N ARG A 231 -13.97 20.39 -16.17
CA ARG A 231 -13.91 18.93 -15.97
C ARG A 231 -13.04 18.26 -17.04
N ALA A 232 -11.84 18.78 -17.24
CA ALA A 232 -10.88 18.27 -18.22
C ALA A 232 -10.27 16.93 -17.75
N PHE A 233 -11.06 15.87 -17.83
CA PHE A 233 -10.72 14.50 -17.39
C PHE A 233 -9.35 14.01 -17.82
N GLY A 234 -8.95 14.33 -19.06
CA GLY A 234 -7.65 13.91 -19.60
C GLY A 234 -6.46 14.43 -18.79
N CYS A 235 -6.66 15.44 -17.93
CA CYS A 235 -5.62 16.05 -17.11
C CYS A 235 -5.49 15.51 -15.70
N VAL A 236 -6.42 14.72 -15.18
CA VAL A 236 -6.24 14.06 -13.87
C VAL A 236 -5.60 12.70 -14.07
N PRO A 237 -4.55 12.33 -13.32
CA PRO A 237 -3.85 11.06 -13.50
C PRO A 237 -4.81 9.86 -13.56
N ASP A 238 -4.72 9.09 -14.66
CA ASP A 238 -5.53 7.89 -14.83
C ASP A 238 -4.96 6.81 -13.92
N VAL A 239 -5.83 6.25 -13.09
CA VAL A 239 -5.48 5.22 -12.10
C VAL A 239 -5.52 3.81 -12.73
N ALA A 240 -5.48 3.73 -14.07
CA ALA A 240 -5.64 2.49 -14.81
C ALA A 240 -4.55 1.44 -14.52
N ASN A 241 -3.38 1.86 -14.04
CA ASN A 241 -2.28 0.97 -13.64
C ASN A 241 -2.23 0.84 -12.12
N SER A 242 -3.04 -0.02 -11.52
CA SER A 242 -3.10 -0.25 -10.07
C SER A 242 -1.71 -0.29 -9.43
N PHE A 243 -1.53 0.47 -8.35
CA PHE A 243 -0.31 0.38 -7.56
C PHE A 243 -0.11 -1.09 -7.14
N PRO A 244 1.01 -1.75 -7.51
CA PRO A 244 1.15 -3.20 -7.45
C PRO A 244 1.05 -3.77 -6.02
N PHE A 245 1.16 -2.92 -5.00
CA PHE A 245 1.09 -3.33 -3.59
C PHE A 245 -0.31 -3.53 -3.02
N LYS A 246 -1.39 -3.13 -3.71
CA LYS A 246 -2.73 -3.22 -3.12
C LYS A 246 -3.26 -4.66 -3.07
N ASP A 247 -2.86 -5.51 -4.02
CA ASP A 247 -3.35 -6.88 -4.12
C ASP A 247 -2.29 -7.97 -3.87
N ILE A 248 -1.02 -7.74 -4.21
CA ILE A 248 -0.02 -8.81 -4.23
C ILE A 248 0.34 -9.34 -2.83
N PRO A 249 0.71 -8.53 -1.81
CA PRO A 249 1.11 -9.07 -0.52
C PRO A 249 -0.08 -9.64 0.26
N ALA A 250 -1.28 -9.04 0.17
CA ALA A 250 -2.44 -9.56 0.88
C ALA A 250 -2.92 -10.88 0.26
N ARG A 251 -3.01 -10.97 -1.07
CA ARG A 251 -3.37 -12.23 -1.74
C ARG A 251 -2.32 -13.31 -1.56
N LEU A 252 -1.02 -12.97 -1.64
CA LEU A 252 0.06 -13.94 -1.37
C LEU A 252 0.03 -14.42 0.09
N VAL A 253 -0.19 -13.53 1.05
CA VAL A 253 -0.33 -13.92 2.47
C VAL A 253 -1.55 -14.81 2.67
N ILE A 254 -2.68 -14.51 2.03
CA ILE A 254 -3.88 -15.37 2.06
C ILE A 254 -3.56 -16.74 1.44
N ILE A 255 -2.92 -16.77 0.26
CA ILE A 255 -2.52 -18.01 -0.43
C ILE A 255 -1.55 -18.83 0.45
N LEU A 256 -0.53 -18.20 1.04
CA LEU A 256 0.44 -18.85 1.93
C LEU A 256 -0.25 -19.40 3.18
N LEU A 257 -1.14 -18.63 3.82
CA LEU A 257 -1.93 -19.10 4.96
C LEU A 257 -2.84 -20.27 4.58
N SER A 258 -3.51 -20.20 3.42
CA SER A 258 -4.32 -21.30 2.90
C SER A 258 -3.47 -22.55 2.64
N LEU A 259 -2.26 -22.41 2.08
CA LEU A 259 -1.33 -23.51 1.86
C LEU A 259 -0.82 -24.10 3.18
N CYS A 260 -0.53 -23.27 4.19
CA CYS A 260 -0.14 -23.75 5.53
C CYS A 260 -1.26 -24.53 6.21
N VAL A 261 -2.52 -24.05 6.14
CA VAL A 261 -3.68 -24.76 6.68
C VAL A 261 -3.90 -26.07 5.94
N LEU A 262 -3.82 -26.05 4.61
CA LEU A 262 -3.94 -27.26 3.79
C LEU A 262 -2.85 -28.28 4.14
N GLY A 263 -1.59 -27.85 4.24
CA GLY A 263 -0.47 -28.71 4.62
C GLY A 263 -0.62 -29.30 6.02
N GLY A 264 -1.08 -28.49 6.98
CA GLY A 264 -1.37 -28.94 8.34
C GLY A 264 -2.48 -29.99 8.39
N LEU A 265 -3.57 -29.79 7.63
CA LEU A 265 -4.65 -30.76 7.51
C LEU A 265 -4.15 -32.08 6.88
N ILE A 266 -3.42 -32.01 5.77
CA ILE A 266 -2.82 -33.19 5.12
C ILE A 266 -1.93 -33.96 6.11
N TRP A 267 -1.10 -33.26 6.88
CA TRP A 267 -0.23 -33.88 7.89
C TRP A 267 -1.01 -34.60 8.99
N ILE A 268 -2.05 -33.96 9.55
CA ILE A 268 -2.91 -34.56 10.58
C ILE A 268 -3.60 -35.81 10.02
N MET A 269 -4.15 -35.72 8.81
CA MET A 269 -4.85 -36.82 8.16
C MET A 269 -3.91 -38.00 7.88
N HIS A 270 -2.69 -37.74 7.42
CA HIS A 270 -1.65 -38.76 7.24
C HIS A 270 -1.26 -39.44 8.56
N SER A 271 -1.11 -38.65 9.63
CA SER A 271 -0.78 -39.15 10.96
C SER A 271 -1.90 -40.05 11.53
N LEU A 272 -3.15 -39.63 11.37
CA LEU A 272 -4.33 -40.43 11.75
C LEU A 272 -4.42 -41.71 10.94
N SER A 273 -4.16 -41.65 9.62
CA SER A 273 -4.13 -42.83 8.76
C SER A 273 -3.08 -43.84 9.22
N LYS A 274 -1.85 -43.39 9.52
CA LYS A 274 -0.79 -44.24 10.08
C LYS A 274 -1.19 -44.86 11.42
N TYR A 275 -1.79 -44.07 12.31
CA TYR A 275 -2.26 -44.56 13.60
C TYR A 275 -3.36 -45.63 13.44
N CYS A 276 -4.34 -45.39 12.58
CA CYS A 276 -5.39 -46.35 12.25
C CYS A 276 -4.84 -47.63 11.64
N LEU A 277 -3.86 -47.54 10.73
CA LEU A 277 -3.20 -48.70 10.14
C LEU A 277 -2.46 -49.52 11.20
N SER A 278 -1.71 -48.87 12.09
CA SER A 278 -1.02 -49.53 13.21
C SER A 278 -1.99 -50.25 14.14
N MET A 279 -3.07 -49.57 14.53
CA MET A 279 -4.13 -50.15 15.37
C MET A 279 -4.86 -51.29 14.67
N TYR A 280 -5.09 -51.20 13.37
CA TYR A 280 -5.68 -52.29 12.58
C TYR A 280 -4.77 -53.51 12.55
N LEU A 281 -3.46 -53.33 12.33
CA LEU A 281 -2.49 -54.43 12.35
C LEU A 281 -2.40 -55.08 13.73
N LEU A 282 -2.40 -54.29 14.81
CA LEU A 282 -2.45 -54.79 16.19
C LEU A 282 -3.75 -55.55 16.49
N SER A 283 -4.90 -55.03 16.06
CA SER A 283 -6.21 -55.71 16.17
C SER A 283 -6.31 -56.97 15.31
N LYS A 284 -5.51 -57.09 14.25
CA LYS A 284 -5.42 -58.32 13.47
C LYS A 284 -4.58 -59.39 14.17
N ALA A 285 -3.56 -58.97 14.91
CA ALA A 285 -2.71 -59.87 15.71
C ALA A 285 -3.39 -60.30 17.02
N SER A 286 -4.21 -59.43 17.63
CA SER A 286 -5.06 -59.79 18.76
C SER A 286 -6.28 -60.56 18.25
N GLU A 287 -6.49 -61.79 18.72
CA GLU A 287 -7.61 -62.66 18.34
C GLU A 287 -8.99 -62.15 18.83
N THR A 288 -9.09 -60.91 19.31
CA THR A 288 -10.33 -60.28 19.75
C THR A 288 -11.06 -59.61 18.59
N GLN A 289 -12.18 -60.22 18.17
CA GLN A 289 -13.02 -59.78 17.05
C GLN A 289 -13.90 -58.57 17.42
N ASN A 290 -13.34 -57.36 17.51
CA ASN A 290 -14.18 -56.16 17.49
C ASN A 290 -14.42 -55.68 16.05
N LEU A 291 -15.38 -56.33 15.37
CA LEU A 291 -15.73 -56.08 13.96
C LEU A 291 -16.08 -54.61 13.70
N HIS A 292 -16.68 -53.95 14.69
CA HIS A 292 -17.11 -52.55 14.61
C HIS A 292 -15.92 -51.60 14.52
N PHE A 293 -14.82 -51.90 15.23
CA PHE A 293 -13.59 -51.09 15.17
C PHE A 293 -12.91 -51.18 13.80
N ARG A 294 -12.88 -52.39 13.20
CA ARG A 294 -12.32 -52.60 11.85
C ARG A 294 -13.12 -51.87 10.78
N ALA A 295 -14.46 -51.91 10.85
CA ALA A 295 -15.32 -51.18 9.93
C ALA A 295 -15.13 -49.67 10.04
N THR A 296 -15.02 -49.12 11.26
CA THR A 296 -14.78 -47.69 11.47
C THR A 296 -13.42 -47.24 10.93
N CYS A 297 -12.35 -48.05 11.12
CA CYS A 297 -11.02 -47.71 10.58
C CYS A 297 -10.98 -47.75 9.05
N ILE A 298 -11.60 -48.75 8.41
CA ILE A 298 -11.66 -48.85 6.94
C ILE A 298 -12.48 -47.69 6.37
N LEU A 299 -13.63 -47.37 6.98
CA LEU A 299 -14.45 -46.23 6.59
C LEU A 299 -13.69 -44.91 6.74
N LEU A 300 -12.92 -44.75 7.83
CA LEU A 300 -12.07 -43.59 8.02
C LEU A 300 -11.06 -43.50 6.88
N ILE A 301 -10.25 -44.53 6.63
CA ILE A 301 -9.25 -44.55 5.55
C ILE A 301 -9.88 -44.19 4.20
N PHE A 302 -11.03 -44.78 3.86
CA PHE A 302 -11.71 -44.49 2.60
C PHE A 302 -12.16 -43.03 2.48
N VAL A 303 -12.72 -42.48 3.57
CA VAL A 303 -13.11 -41.06 3.64
C VAL A 303 -11.89 -40.14 3.54
N LEU A 304 -10.77 -40.49 4.20
CA LEU A 304 -9.52 -39.72 4.10
C LEU A 304 -9.01 -39.69 2.65
N THR A 305 -8.91 -40.86 1.99
CA THR A 305 -8.45 -40.94 0.59
C THR A 305 -9.37 -40.20 -0.39
N PHE A 306 -10.69 -40.22 -0.14
CA PHE A 306 -11.64 -39.50 -0.99
C PHE A 306 -11.50 -37.98 -0.83
N ILE A 307 -11.28 -37.50 0.40
CA ILE A 307 -11.02 -36.07 0.66
C ILE A 307 -9.72 -35.63 -0.03
N ASP A 308 -8.64 -36.41 0.08
CA ASP A 308 -7.37 -36.08 -0.58
C ASP A 308 -7.53 -36.00 -2.10
N ILE A 309 -8.19 -36.97 -2.73
CA ILE A 309 -8.44 -36.97 -4.18
C ILE A 309 -9.31 -35.77 -4.59
N PHE A 310 -10.39 -35.50 -3.84
CA PHE A 310 -11.28 -34.38 -4.11
C PHE A 310 -10.56 -33.03 -3.99
N MET A 311 -9.72 -32.85 -2.96
CA MET A 311 -8.93 -31.63 -2.77
C MET A 311 -7.88 -31.46 -3.88
N ILE A 312 -7.26 -32.53 -4.36
CA ILE A 312 -6.35 -32.50 -5.52
C ILE A 312 -7.11 -32.04 -6.78
N ILE A 313 -8.29 -32.62 -7.05
CA ILE A 313 -9.09 -32.28 -8.23
C ILE A 313 -9.55 -30.82 -8.18
N VAL A 314 -10.03 -30.34 -7.03
CA VAL A 314 -10.48 -28.95 -6.87
C VAL A 314 -9.32 -27.96 -7.00
N ASN A 315 -8.15 -28.25 -6.43
CA ASN A 315 -6.99 -27.38 -6.59
C ASN A 315 -6.46 -27.35 -8.03
N VAL A 316 -6.39 -28.50 -8.72
CA VAL A 316 -5.97 -28.54 -10.12
C VAL A 316 -6.96 -27.83 -11.03
N GLY A 317 -8.27 -27.97 -10.78
CA GLY A 317 -9.32 -27.24 -11.51
C GLY A 317 -9.31 -25.72 -11.26
N GLY A 318 -8.98 -25.30 -10.04
CA GLY A 318 -8.82 -23.87 -9.69
C GLY A 318 -7.59 -23.24 -10.34
N ILE A 319 -6.48 -23.97 -10.43
CA ILE A 319 -5.25 -23.48 -11.08
C ILE A 319 -5.43 -23.35 -12.60
N LEU A 320 -6.20 -24.23 -13.24
CA LEU A 320 -6.47 -24.17 -14.69
C LEU A 320 -7.40 -23.01 -15.09
N THR A 321 -8.32 -22.61 -14.20
CA THR A 321 -9.20 -21.46 -14.45
C THR A 321 -8.51 -20.12 -14.21
N LEU A 322 -7.47 -20.08 -13.39
CA LEU A 322 -6.64 -18.89 -13.15
C LEU A 322 -5.59 -18.62 -14.24
N SER A 323 -5.25 -19.60 -15.09
CA SER A 323 -4.33 -19.42 -16.22
C SER A 323 -4.98 -18.81 -17.48
N SER A 324 -6.28 -18.49 -17.42
CA SER A 324 -7.07 -18.06 -18.58
C SER A 324 -7.54 -16.60 -18.51
N TYR A 325 -6.99 -15.79 -17.60
CA TYR A 325 -7.32 -14.36 -17.43
C TYR A 325 -6.08 -13.48 -17.35
#